data_AF-A0A8T7E7G9-F1
#
_entry.id   AF-A0A8T7E7G9-F1
#
_cell.length_a   1.000
_cell.length_b   1.000
_cell.length_c   1.000
_cell.angle_alpha   90.00
_cell.angle_beta   90.00
_cell.angle_gamma   90.00
#
_symmetry.space_group_name_H-M   'P 1'
#
loop_
_entity.id
_entity.type
_entity.pdbx_description
1 polymer ?
#
loop_
_entity_poly.entity_id
_entity_poly.type
_entity_poly.pdbx_seq_one_letter_code
_entity_poly.pdbx_strand_id
1 'polypeptide(L)'
;MAELGEPLSDRELDVLRCLAKGAGNKDIAAELFISENTVKVHLRNIFTKLGAASRTEAATLALQQGLVVMPGVDIPPANGAEVRLTSPTAETIIEPPQASSGQNETQFASETAVAPPAPAPSRRWPGALALLGLALLVVLIVAVIASRQTGLITPPTPPPYESVDLGENWKTIRPLPLPRTGLAAQAIGTNVYVIGGETSGGLTPVVLALEVRSGAWREVAAKPTAVTDASAASLFGEIFVPGGRLADGQPTNVLEIYSPTNNAWRIAQSLPHPIAGGLALSDGSFLYLLGGWDGENYLDTAYRYDPVQDRWQPLPPLPSARAYLAGGTLFGILYAVGGYNGQNILAVCEQFSPQTNEWQSCPDMLRPRSRAGAATVLNKLYVIGGEQPTSESAAFSELFDPVGQQWTILNTPVLADARTWASFGTAYVETRLYMLGGQQNGRMVADSYQYSPLVYQTFIPAASAGDGQ
;
A
#
# COMPACT_ATOMS: atom_id res chain seq x y z
N MET A 1 -1.56 19.67 -17.39
CA MET A 1 -1.64 18.32 -16.76
C MET A 1 -3.11 18.07 -16.46
N ALA A 2 -3.51 16.98 -15.80
CA ALA A 2 -4.88 16.93 -15.28
C ALA A 2 -4.97 17.84 -14.05
N GLU A 3 -6.00 18.68 -13.94
CA GLU A 3 -6.20 19.60 -12.82
C GLU A 3 -7.53 19.33 -12.09
N LEU A 4 -7.60 19.71 -10.81
CA LEU A 4 -8.75 19.45 -9.95
C LEU A 4 -9.98 20.22 -10.46
N GLY A 5 -11.07 19.51 -10.75
CA GLY A 5 -12.29 20.08 -11.31
C GLY A 5 -12.32 20.21 -12.84
N GLU A 6 -11.29 19.79 -13.57
CA GLU A 6 -11.41 19.65 -15.03
C GLU A 6 -12.46 18.58 -15.41
N PRO A 7 -13.18 18.76 -16.54
CA PRO A 7 -14.08 17.73 -17.04
C PRO A 7 -13.33 16.44 -17.41
N LEU A 8 -13.94 15.30 -17.11
CA LEU A 8 -13.48 13.99 -17.58
C LEU A 8 -13.68 13.89 -19.11
N SER A 9 -12.69 13.34 -19.82
CA SER A 9 -12.83 12.95 -21.21
C SER A 9 -13.65 11.67 -21.36
N ASP A 10 -14.19 11.38 -22.55
CA ASP A 10 -15.01 10.18 -22.80
C ASP A 10 -14.30 8.87 -22.40
N ARG A 11 -12.99 8.79 -22.67
CA ARG A 11 -12.15 7.64 -22.28
C ARG A 11 -11.93 7.54 -20.76
N GLU A 12 -11.90 8.67 -20.06
CA GLU A 12 -11.85 8.70 -18.60
C GLU A 12 -13.22 8.32 -18.00
N LEU A 13 -14.33 8.73 -18.63
CA LEU A 13 -15.68 8.29 -18.26
C LEU A 13 -15.89 6.78 -18.48
N ASP A 14 -15.39 6.20 -19.57
CA ASP A 14 -15.48 4.75 -19.80
C ASP A 14 -14.66 3.95 -18.78
N VAL A 15 -13.42 4.38 -18.48
CA VAL A 15 -12.61 3.78 -17.40
C VAL A 15 -13.32 3.90 -16.04
N LEU A 16 -13.99 5.02 -15.77
CA LEU A 16 -14.76 5.25 -14.55
C LEU A 16 -16.05 4.40 -14.46
N ARG A 17 -16.73 4.16 -15.59
CA ARG A 17 -17.87 3.23 -15.67
C ARG A 17 -17.45 1.80 -15.32
N CYS A 18 -16.34 1.33 -15.89
CA CYS A 18 -15.80 0.01 -15.57
C CYS A 18 -15.31 -0.07 -14.11
N LEU A 19 -14.68 0.99 -13.60
CA LEU A 19 -14.29 1.12 -12.20
C LEU A 19 -15.49 0.99 -11.24
N ALA A 20 -16.62 1.65 -11.55
CA ALA A 20 -17.84 1.61 -10.74
C ALA A 20 -18.53 0.23 -10.73
N LYS A 21 -18.37 -0.58 -11.79
CA LYS A 21 -18.76 -2.01 -11.79
C LYS A 21 -17.89 -2.88 -10.88
N GLY A 22 -16.81 -2.34 -10.30
CA GLY A 22 -15.84 -3.08 -9.49
C GLY A 22 -14.70 -3.74 -10.29
N ALA A 23 -14.53 -3.42 -11.58
CA ALA A 23 -13.53 -4.04 -12.44
C ALA A 23 -12.08 -3.75 -11.98
N GLY A 24 -11.20 -4.73 -12.11
CA GLY A 24 -9.76 -4.58 -11.91
C GLY A 24 -9.06 -3.97 -13.13
N ASN A 25 -7.80 -3.56 -12.99
CA ASN A 25 -7.08 -2.90 -14.10
C ASN A 25 -6.93 -3.78 -15.35
N LYS A 26 -6.87 -5.10 -15.18
CA LYS A 26 -6.82 -6.08 -16.29
C LYS A 26 -8.17 -6.22 -16.99
N ASP A 27 -9.24 -6.19 -16.21
CA ASP A 27 -10.61 -6.32 -16.73
C ASP A 27 -11.00 -5.04 -17.48
N ILE A 28 -10.67 -3.85 -16.95
CA ILE A 28 -10.82 -2.56 -17.64
C ILE A 28 -9.98 -2.52 -18.93
N ALA A 29 -8.74 -3.01 -18.89
CA ALA A 29 -7.86 -3.09 -20.07
C ALA A 29 -8.45 -3.98 -21.18
N ALA A 30 -9.04 -5.11 -20.81
CA ALA A 30 -9.71 -6.03 -21.73
C ALA A 30 -11.05 -5.48 -22.25
N GLU A 31 -11.89 -4.91 -21.38
CA GLU A 31 -13.21 -4.37 -21.75
C GLU A 31 -13.10 -3.14 -22.68
N LEU A 32 -12.07 -2.32 -22.51
CA LEU A 32 -11.86 -1.08 -23.28
C LEU A 32 -10.79 -1.18 -24.38
N PHE A 33 -10.19 -2.37 -24.59
CA PHE A 33 -9.13 -2.65 -25.57
C PHE A 33 -7.91 -1.70 -25.48
N ILE A 34 -7.44 -1.44 -24.26
CA ILE A 34 -6.29 -0.55 -23.98
C ILE A 34 -5.26 -1.24 -23.06
N SER A 35 -4.03 -0.75 -23.00
CA SER A 35 -3.01 -1.36 -22.13
C SER A 35 -3.29 -1.10 -20.64
N GLU A 36 -2.87 -2.00 -19.75
CA GLU A 36 -2.94 -1.78 -18.29
C GLU A 36 -2.26 -0.46 -17.84
N ASN A 37 -1.23 -0.01 -18.56
CA ASN A 37 -0.57 1.26 -18.27
C ASN A 37 -1.40 2.45 -18.73
N THR A 38 -2.13 2.33 -19.84
CA THR A 38 -3.13 3.33 -20.28
C THR A 38 -4.26 3.44 -19.24
N VAL A 39 -4.74 2.32 -18.70
CA VAL A 39 -5.73 2.30 -17.61
C VAL A 39 -5.20 3.03 -16.36
N LYS A 40 -3.95 2.77 -15.94
CA LYS A 40 -3.32 3.48 -14.80
C LYS A 40 -3.25 4.99 -15.03
N VAL A 41 -2.90 5.44 -16.24
CA VAL A 41 -2.83 6.87 -16.59
C VAL A 41 -4.21 7.53 -16.52
N HIS A 42 -5.25 6.91 -17.10
CA HIS A 42 -6.62 7.42 -16.99
C HIS A 42 -7.12 7.44 -15.54
N LEU A 43 -6.89 6.38 -14.76
CA LEU A 43 -7.26 6.34 -13.33
C LEU A 43 -6.59 7.45 -12.53
N ARG A 44 -5.30 7.73 -12.75
CA ARG A 44 -4.61 8.85 -12.11
C ARG A 44 -5.27 10.19 -12.47
N ASN A 45 -5.54 10.43 -13.75
CA ASN A 45 -6.22 11.66 -14.18
C ASN A 45 -7.62 11.79 -13.56
N ILE A 46 -8.41 10.71 -13.54
CA ILE A 46 -9.74 10.66 -12.92
C ILE A 46 -9.65 11.03 -11.43
N PHE A 47 -8.67 10.47 -10.71
CA PHE A 47 -8.46 10.76 -9.29
C PHE A 47 -8.10 12.22 -9.06
N THR A 48 -7.17 12.79 -9.86
CA THR A 48 -6.82 14.22 -9.78
C THR A 48 -8.01 15.12 -10.10
N LYS A 49 -8.80 14.81 -11.14
CA LYS A 49 -9.94 15.63 -11.57
C LYS A 49 -11.11 15.60 -10.57
N LEU A 50 -11.41 14.43 -10.00
CA LEU A 50 -12.49 14.25 -9.02
C LEU A 50 -12.08 14.58 -7.57
N GLY A 51 -10.78 14.76 -7.29
CA GLY A 51 -10.26 14.94 -5.93
C GLY A 51 -10.27 13.66 -5.08
N ALA A 52 -10.31 12.48 -5.71
CA ALA A 52 -10.44 11.19 -5.04
C ALA A 52 -9.07 10.58 -4.69
N ALA A 53 -8.87 10.15 -3.44
CA ALA A 53 -7.67 9.44 -2.99
C ALA A 53 -7.74 7.92 -3.25
N SER A 54 -8.93 7.37 -3.58
CA SER A 54 -9.10 5.91 -3.77
C SER A 54 -10.09 5.51 -4.88
N ARG A 55 -9.98 4.25 -5.34
CA ARG A 55 -10.91 3.64 -6.32
C ARG A 55 -12.38 3.73 -5.88
N THR A 56 -12.65 3.37 -4.63
CA THR A 56 -14.00 3.32 -4.05
C THR A 56 -14.61 4.71 -3.94
N GLU A 57 -13.79 5.69 -3.55
CA GLU A 57 -14.17 7.10 -3.44
C GLU A 57 -14.44 7.71 -4.82
N ALA A 58 -13.58 7.47 -5.82
CA ALA A 58 -13.81 7.91 -7.19
C ALA A 58 -15.12 7.33 -7.77
N ALA A 59 -15.40 6.04 -7.53
CA ALA A 59 -16.67 5.42 -7.92
C ALA A 59 -17.88 6.01 -7.15
N THR A 60 -17.72 6.30 -5.86
CA THR A 60 -18.78 6.89 -5.02
C THR A 60 -19.11 8.32 -5.47
N LEU A 61 -18.09 9.14 -5.72
CA LEU A 61 -18.24 10.51 -6.25
C LEU A 61 -18.88 10.50 -7.64
N ALA A 62 -18.49 9.57 -8.51
CA ALA A 62 -19.08 9.41 -9.83
C ALA A 62 -20.58 9.08 -9.80
N LEU A 63 -21.01 8.26 -8.84
CA LEU A 63 -22.43 7.96 -8.60
C LEU A 63 -23.17 9.18 -8.03
N GLN A 64 -22.58 9.87 -7.04
CA GLN A 64 -23.16 11.08 -6.43
C GLN A 64 -23.31 12.25 -7.43
N GLN A 65 -22.38 12.37 -8.38
CA GLN A 65 -22.39 13.40 -9.43
C GLN A 65 -23.19 12.98 -10.68
N GLY A 66 -23.78 11.78 -10.71
CA GLY A 66 -24.56 11.27 -11.85
C GLY A 66 -23.74 10.94 -13.10
N LEU A 67 -22.40 10.86 -13.00
CA LEU A 67 -21.49 10.60 -14.12
C LEU A 67 -21.53 9.13 -14.59
N VAL A 68 -22.00 8.22 -13.73
CA VAL A 68 -22.19 6.79 -14.02
C VAL A 68 -23.55 6.34 -13.49
N VAL A 69 -24.27 5.54 -14.29
CA VAL A 69 -25.52 4.87 -13.89
C VAL A 69 -25.27 3.37 -13.79
N MET A 70 -25.62 2.77 -12.65
CA MET A 70 -25.58 1.32 -12.45
C MET A 70 -26.94 0.70 -12.82
N PRO A 71 -27.00 -0.37 -13.62
CA PRO A 71 -28.23 -1.12 -13.83
C PRO A 71 -28.73 -1.71 -12.49
N GLY A 72 -29.96 -1.36 -12.09
CA GLY A 72 -30.58 -1.87 -10.85
C GLY A 72 -30.70 -0.88 -9.69
N VAL A 73 -30.51 0.43 -9.91
CA VAL A 73 -30.88 1.49 -8.96
C VAL A 73 -31.82 2.48 -9.64
N ASP A 74 -33.11 2.41 -9.31
CA ASP A 74 -34.14 3.27 -9.91
C ASP A 74 -34.08 4.69 -9.32
N ILE A 75 -33.63 5.65 -10.15
CA ILE A 75 -33.82 7.09 -9.94
C ILE A 75 -34.70 7.59 -11.10
N PRO A 76 -35.87 8.21 -10.83
CA PRO A 76 -36.80 8.59 -11.89
C PRO A 76 -36.22 9.71 -12.76
N PRO A 77 -36.09 9.52 -14.09
CA PRO A 77 -35.49 10.51 -14.98
C PRO A 77 -36.47 11.64 -15.34
N ALA A 78 -35.98 12.88 -15.36
CA ALA A 78 -36.74 14.02 -15.85
C ALA A 78 -36.64 14.12 -17.39
N ASN A 79 -37.81 14.21 -18.04
CA ASN A 79 -38.02 14.77 -19.39
C ASN A 79 -37.13 14.27 -20.55
N GLY A 80 -37.38 13.02 -20.94
CA GLY A 80 -37.79 12.64 -22.30
C GLY A 80 -37.24 13.39 -23.53
N ALA A 81 -36.42 12.66 -24.31
CA ALA A 81 -36.36 12.76 -25.76
C ALA A 81 -36.09 11.36 -26.34
N GLU A 82 -37.03 10.81 -27.13
CA GLU A 82 -36.84 9.50 -27.78
C GLU A 82 -36.03 9.62 -29.07
N VAL A 83 -35.03 8.74 -29.26
CA VAL A 83 -34.51 8.41 -30.60
C VAL A 83 -34.40 6.89 -30.72
N ARG A 84 -34.99 6.34 -31.77
CA ARG A 84 -35.27 4.91 -31.95
C ARG A 84 -34.29 4.30 -32.96
N LEU A 85 -33.33 3.52 -32.49
CA LEU A 85 -32.38 2.81 -33.36
C LEU A 85 -33.06 1.65 -34.10
N THR A 86 -32.71 1.47 -35.38
CA THR A 86 -33.08 0.32 -36.21
C THR A 86 -31.86 -0.14 -37.02
N SER A 87 -31.75 -1.44 -37.26
CA SER A 87 -30.60 -2.07 -37.95
C SER A 87 -30.90 -2.37 -39.43
N PRO A 88 -29.89 -2.26 -40.29
CA PRO A 88 -29.53 -3.35 -41.23
C PRO A 88 -28.09 -3.83 -40.94
N THR A 89 -27.64 -5.08 -41.16
CA THR A 89 -27.87 -6.08 -42.22
C THR A 89 -26.94 -5.96 -43.43
N ALA A 90 -25.85 -6.74 -43.39
CA ALA A 90 -25.08 -7.34 -44.49
C ALA A 90 -24.20 -8.42 -43.80
N GLU A 91 -24.24 -9.73 -44.07
CA GLU A 91 -24.26 -10.51 -45.32
C GLU A 91 -22.86 -10.67 -45.96
N THR A 92 -22.61 -11.81 -46.61
CA THR A 92 -21.29 -12.50 -46.56
C THR A 92 -20.95 -13.21 -47.89
N ILE A 93 -19.71 -13.71 -48.02
CA ILE A 93 -19.19 -14.68 -49.02
C ILE A 93 -18.79 -14.07 -50.38
N ILE A 94 -17.51 -14.23 -50.78
CA ILE A 94 -17.03 -15.07 -51.91
C ILE A 94 -15.61 -15.60 -51.57
N GLU A 95 -15.29 -16.85 -51.92
CA GLU A 95 -13.98 -17.53 -51.75
C GLU A 95 -13.04 -17.40 -52.96
N PRO A 96 -11.72 -17.67 -52.80
CA PRO A 96 -10.73 -17.67 -53.89
C PRO A 96 -10.52 -19.06 -54.52
N PRO A 97 -9.85 -19.14 -55.69
CA PRO A 97 -9.10 -20.32 -56.12
C PRO A 97 -7.60 -20.06 -56.31
N GLN A 98 -6.83 -21.14 -56.56
CA GLN A 98 -5.37 -21.15 -56.43
C GLN A 98 -4.55 -21.10 -57.75
N ALA A 99 -3.30 -20.68 -57.58
CA ALA A 99 -2.05 -21.20 -58.16
C ALA A 99 -2.02 -21.78 -59.60
N SER A 100 -1.06 -21.27 -60.39
CA SER A 100 -0.02 -22.12 -60.99
C SER A 100 1.23 -21.29 -61.34
N SER A 101 2.41 -21.92 -61.31
CA SER A 101 3.66 -21.35 -61.83
C SER A 101 4.36 -22.40 -62.70
N GLY A 102 4.67 -22.01 -63.94
CA GLY A 102 5.28 -22.89 -64.94
C GLY A 102 6.79 -23.05 -64.78
N GLN A 103 7.34 -24.08 -65.42
CA GLN A 103 8.77 -24.41 -65.45
C GLN A 103 9.46 -23.85 -66.70
N ASN A 104 10.78 -23.69 -66.60
CA ASN A 104 11.82 -23.86 -67.64
C ASN A 104 13.10 -24.25 -66.86
N GLU A 105 13.83 -25.33 -67.14
CA GLU A 105 14.70 -25.58 -68.31
C GLU A 105 15.88 -24.58 -68.43
N THR A 106 17.17 -24.95 -68.57
CA THR A 106 17.96 -26.21 -68.34
C THR A 106 19.42 -25.77 -67.90
N GLN A 107 20.58 -26.46 -67.95
CA GLN A 107 21.07 -27.73 -68.53
C GLN A 107 22.46 -28.13 -67.95
N PHE A 108 22.76 -29.45 -67.82
CA PHE A 108 24.09 -30.08 -67.57
C PHE A 108 24.85 -29.75 -66.25
N ALA A 109 25.78 -30.57 -65.73
CA ALA A 109 26.39 -31.84 -66.19
C ALA A 109 26.48 -32.91 -65.06
N SER A 110 26.99 -34.10 -65.38
CA SER A 110 26.94 -35.32 -64.55
C SER A 110 28.05 -35.49 -63.50
N GLU A 111 27.76 -36.22 -62.41
CA GLU A 111 28.62 -37.37 -62.04
C GLU A 111 27.89 -38.47 -61.21
N THR A 112 28.31 -39.72 -61.49
CA THR A 112 28.30 -41.00 -60.76
C THR A 112 27.35 -41.25 -59.55
N ALA A 113 26.62 -42.37 -59.60
CA ALA A 113 25.69 -42.83 -58.55
C ALA A 113 26.29 -43.85 -57.56
N VAL A 114 25.77 -43.86 -56.33
CA VAL A 114 25.91 -44.96 -55.34
C VAL A 114 24.54 -45.24 -54.72
N ALA A 115 24.15 -46.50 -54.60
CA ALA A 115 22.82 -46.91 -54.11
C ALA A 115 22.77 -47.07 -52.57
N PRO A 116 21.65 -46.72 -51.90
CA PRO A 116 21.45 -46.97 -50.48
C PRO A 116 21.08 -48.45 -50.19
N PRO A 117 21.41 -48.99 -49.01
CA PRO A 117 21.07 -50.35 -48.61
C PRO A 117 19.60 -50.53 -48.18
N ALA A 118 19.15 -51.78 -48.12
CA ALA A 118 17.79 -52.21 -47.76
C ALA A 118 17.43 -51.93 -46.27
N PRO A 119 16.12 -51.85 -45.92
CA PRO A 119 15.68 -51.31 -44.63
C PRO A 119 15.77 -52.27 -43.44
N ALA A 120 15.96 -51.70 -42.24
CA ALA A 120 15.91 -52.39 -40.96
C ALA A 120 14.45 -52.56 -40.45
N PRO A 121 14.15 -53.58 -39.61
CA PRO A 121 12.78 -53.93 -39.23
C PRO A 121 12.15 -52.98 -38.19
N SER A 122 10.89 -52.57 -38.44
CA SER A 122 10.13 -51.67 -37.56
C SER A 122 9.66 -52.36 -36.27
N ARG A 123 10.25 -52.01 -35.12
CA ARG A 123 9.82 -52.52 -33.80
C ARG A 123 8.70 -51.64 -33.23
N ARG A 124 7.46 -52.15 -33.24
CA ARG A 124 6.25 -51.41 -32.80
C ARG A 124 6.31 -51.02 -31.31
N TRP A 125 6.40 -49.73 -31.00
CA TRP A 125 6.35 -49.18 -29.62
C TRP A 125 5.25 -48.11 -29.30
N PRO A 126 4.23 -47.80 -30.14
CA PRO A 126 3.31 -46.69 -29.84
C PRO A 126 2.44 -46.92 -28.58
N GLY A 127 2.08 -48.17 -28.27
CA GLY A 127 1.26 -48.50 -27.10
C GLY A 127 1.96 -48.25 -25.76
N ALA A 128 3.28 -48.44 -25.68
CA ALA A 128 4.03 -48.24 -24.44
C ALA A 128 4.09 -46.76 -24.03
N LEU A 129 4.30 -45.86 -24.99
CA LEU A 129 4.30 -44.41 -24.77
C LEU A 129 2.89 -43.89 -24.43
N ALA A 130 1.83 -44.41 -25.06
CA ALA A 130 0.46 -44.07 -24.72
C ALA A 130 0.09 -44.48 -23.28
N LEU A 131 0.50 -45.67 -22.84
CA LEU A 131 0.30 -46.13 -21.45
C LEU A 131 1.12 -45.29 -20.45
N LEU A 132 2.34 -44.90 -20.78
CA LEU A 132 3.15 -43.99 -19.96
C LEU A 132 2.50 -42.60 -19.82
N GLY A 133 2.00 -42.04 -20.93
CA GLY A 133 1.27 -40.77 -20.92
C GLY A 133 -0.02 -40.84 -20.10
N LEU A 134 -0.79 -41.92 -20.23
CA LEU A 134 -2.00 -42.15 -19.44
C LEU A 134 -1.69 -42.32 -17.94
N ALA A 135 -0.63 -43.06 -17.60
CA ALA A 135 -0.18 -43.20 -16.21
C ALA A 135 0.27 -41.86 -15.62
N LEU A 136 1.02 -41.04 -16.38
CA LEU A 136 1.41 -39.68 -15.97
C LEU A 136 0.17 -38.78 -15.76
N LEU A 137 -0.82 -38.86 -16.65
CA LEU A 137 -2.07 -38.12 -16.53
C LEU A 137 -2.85 -38.54 -15.28
N VAL A 138 -2.94 -39.84 -14.99
CA VAL A 138 -3.58 -40.36 -13.77
C VAL A 138 -2.84 -39.91 -12.51
N VAL A 139 -1.50 -39.95 -12.50
CA VAL A 139 -0.69 -39.42 -11.38
C VAL A 139 -0.92 -37.92 -11.18
N LEU A 140 -1.03 -37.14 -12.27
CA LEU A 140 -1.26 -35.69 -12.21
C LEU A 140 -2.69 -35.36 -11.75
N ILE A 141 -3.69 -36.13 -12.19
CA ILE A 141 -5.08 -36.05 -11.70
C ILE A 141 -5.15 -36.42 -10.21
N VAL A 142 -4.47 -37.49 -9.78
CA VAL A 142 -4.39 -37.88 -8.36
C VAL A 142 -3.67 -36.81 -7.54
N ALA A 143 -2.62 -36.17 -8.07
CA ALA A 143 -1.95 -35.05 -7.40
C ALA A 143 -2.85 -33.82 -7.27
N VAL A 144 -3.65 -33.48 -8.29
CA VAL A 144 -4.64 -32.38 -8.26
C VAL A 144 -5.82 -32.70 -7.34
N ILE A 145 -6.23 -33.96 -7.25
CA ILE A 145 -7.25 -34.40 -6.28
C ILE A 145 -6.66 -34.36 -4.86
N ALA A 146 -5.42 -34.83 -4.66
CA ALA A 146 -4.73 -34.76 -3.37
C ALA A 146 -4.54 -33.31 -2.89
N SER A 147 -4.16 -32.38 -3.77
CA SER A 147 -4.07 -30.94 -3.43
C SER A 147 -5.43 -30.24 -3.25
N ARG A 148 -6.54 -30.93 -3.53
CA ARG A 148 -7.91 -30.53 -3.18
C ARG A 148 -8.48 -31.31 -1.99
N GLN A 149 -7.83 -32.42 -1.60
CA GLN A 149 -8.17 -33.27 -0.44
C GLN A 149 -7.28 -33.00 0.78
N THR A 150 -6.16 -32.28 0.63
CA THR A 150 -5.74 -31.31 1.64
C THR A 150 -6.88 -30.30 1.78
N GLY A 151 -7.86 -30.64 2.62
CA GLY A 151 -9.06 -29.85 2.80
C GLY A 151 -8.74 -28.46 3.32
N LEU A 152 -9.76 -27.61 3.35
CA LEU A 152 -9.70 -26.33 4.04
C LEU A 152 -9.57 -26.57 5.55
N ILE A 153 -8.36 -26.89 5.99
CA ILE A 153 -7.91 -26.65 7.36
C ILE A 153 -7.90 -25.14 7.51
N THR A 154 -9.06 -24.57 7.80
CA THR A 154 -9.15 -23.25 8.41
C THR A 154 -8.21 -23.29 9.61
N PRO A 155 -7.12 -22.49 9.65
CA PRO A 155 -6.24 -22.49 10.82
C PRO A 155 -7.11 -22.21 12.04
N PRO A 156 -6.95 -22.98 13.14
CA PRO A 156 -7.89 -22.93 14.25
C PRO A 156 -8.03 -21.48 14.72
N THR A 157 -9.27 -20.96 14.66
CA THR A 157 -9.55 -19.54 14.92
C THR A 157 -8.86 -19.14 16.22
N PRO A 158 -7.88 -18.21 16.19
CA PRO A 158 -7.09 -17.90 17.37
C PRO A 158 -8.04 -17.44 18.47
N PRO A 159 -7.85 -17.88 19.73
CA PRO A 159 -8.80 -17.61 20.80
C PRO A 159 -9.13 -16.11 20.86
N PRO A 160 -10.42 -15.76 21.05
CA PRO A 160 -10.86 -14.37 20.99
C PRO A 160 -10.03 -13.54 21.97
N TYR A 161 -9.36 -12.51 21.46
CA TYR A 161 -8.62 -11.59 22.29
C TYR A 161 -9.59 -10.57 22.88
N GLU A 162 -9.76 -10.60 24.20
CA GLU A 162 -10.56 -9.64 24.92
C GLU A 162 -9.79 -8.31 25.03
N SER A 163 -10.33 -7.24 24.45
CA SER A 163 -9.72 -5.91 24.51
C SER A 163 -10.00 -5.24 25.84
N VAL A 164 -8.96 -4.91 26.58
CA VAL A 164 -9.04 -4.15 27.84
C VAL A 164 -9.21 -2.67 27.49
N ASP A 165 -10.28 -2.05 27.99
CA ASP A 165 -10.46 -0.59 27.96
C ASP A 165 -9.44 0.08 28.89
N LEU A 166 -8.77 1.12 28.40
CA LEU A 166 -7.72 1.84 29.12
C LEU A 166 -8.15 3.27 29.51
N GLY A 167 -9.39 3.66 29.21
CA GLY A 167 -9.87 5.03 29.35
C GLY A 167 -9.34 5.96 28.24
N GLU A 168 -9.75 7.23 28.26
CA GLU A 168 -9.31 8.26 27.30
C GLU A 168 -9.47 7.85 25.82
N ASN A 169 -10.46 7.00 25.51
CA ASN A 169 -10.75 6.39 24.20
C ASN A 169 -9.69 5.41 23.66
N TRP A 170 -8.81 4.91 24.54
CA TRP A 170 -7.81 3.88 24.24
C TRP A 170 -8.25 2.49 24.70
N LYS A 171 -7.80 1.46 24.00
CA LYS A 171 -7.91 0.07 24.44
C LYS A 171 -6.74 -0.78 23.95
N THR A 172 -6.51 -1.91 24.60
CA THR A 172 -5.62 -2.95 24.06
C THR A 172 -6.26 -3.65 22.86
N ILE A 173 -5.42 -4.18 21.97
CA ILE A 173 -5.79 -5.08 20.88
C ILE A 173 -4.80 -6.25 20.84
N ARG A 174 -5.04 -7.28 20.01
CA ARG A 174 -4.21 -8.49 20.01
C ARG A 174 -2.72 -8.12 19.81
N PRO A 175 -1.83 -8.43 20.78
CA PRO A 175 -0.42 -8.07 20.70
C PRO A 175 0.27 -8.79 19.54
N LEU A 176 1.43 -8.28 19.15
CA LEU A 176 2.31 -8.92 18.17
C LEU A 176 2.74 -10.32 18.67
N PRO A 177 2.91 -11.31 17.77
CA PRO A 177 3.44 -12.63 18.13
C PRO A 177 4.83 -12.62 18.76
N LEU A 178 5.63 -11.57 18.51
CA LEU A 178 6.96 -11.35 19.10
C LEU A 178 7.18 -9.85 19.36
N PRO A 179 7.80 -9.47 20.49
CA PRO A 179 8.26 -8.10 20.75
C PRO A 179 9.22 -7.61 19.66
N ARG A 180 9.03 -6.37 19.18
CA ARG A 180 9.92 -5.75 18.19
C ARG A 180 9.89 -4.23 18.22
N THR A 181 11.00 -3.59 17.86
CA THR A 181 11.17 -2.13 17.79
C THR A 181 11.70 -1.67 16.44
N GLY A 182 11.69 -0.37 16.16
CA GLY A 182 12.28 0.23 14.94
C GLY A 182 11.63 -0.28 13.65
N LEU A 183 10.38 -0.71 13.75
CA LEU A 183 9.60 -1.33 12.68
C LEU A 183 8.89 -0.26 11.84
N ALA A 184 8.74 -0.52 10.55
CA ALA A 184 7.88 0.31 9.70
C ALA A 184 6.42 -0.19 9.81
N ALA A 185 5.46 0.72 9.92
CA ALA A 185 4.04 0.38 9.92
C ALA A 185 3.26 1.25 8.91
N GLN A 186 2.26 0.64 8.27
CA GLN A 186 1.38 1.32 7.32
C GLN A 186 0.08 0.53 7.18
N ALA A 187 -1.05 1.21 7.04
CA ALA A 187 -2.34 0.58 6.76
C ALA A 187 -2.70 0.64 5.27
N ILE A 188 -3.38 -0.41 4.78
CA ILE A 188 -4.04 -0.44 3.46
C ILE A 188 -5.38 -1.19 3.60
N GLY A 189 -6.48 -0.50 3.28
CA GLY A 189 -7.83 -1.02 3.51
C GLY A 189 -8.08 -1.31 4.99
N THR A 190 -8.59 -2.51 5.30
CA THR A 190 -8.84 -3.00 6.66
C THR A 190 -7.63 -3.73 7.30
N ASN A 191 -6.45 -3.65 6.68
CA ASN A 191 -5.23 -4.32 7.17
C ASN A 191 -4.20 -3.30 7.62
N VAL A 192 -3.62 -3.50 8.81
CA VAL A 192 -2.40 -2.79 9.25
C VAL A 192 -1.21 -3.72 9.07
N TYR A 193 -0.17 -3.25 8.39
CA TYR A 193 1.06 -4.00 8.13
C TYR A 193 2.16 -3.53 9.08
N VAL A 194 2.88 -4.49 9.66
CA VAL A 194 4.06 -4.32 10.51
C VAL A 194 5.23 -4.99 9.80
N ILE A 195 6.21 -4.18 9.40
CA ILE A 195 7.26 -4.55 8.46
C ILE A 195 8.61 -4.49 9.18
N GLY A 196 9.29 -5.63 9.23
CA GLY A 196 10.66 -5.74 9.75
C GLY A 196 10.80 -5.31 11.21
N GLY A 197 11.84 -4.53 11.48
CA GLY A 197 12.25 -4.10 12.81
C GLY A 197 13.30 -5.03 13.45
N GLU A 198 13.61 -4.73 14.70
CA GLU A 198 14.56 -5.45 15.54
C GLU A 198 13.83 -6.23 16.64
N THR A 199 14.27 -7.46 16.90
CA THR A 199 13.73 -8.39 17.90
C THR A 199 14.84 -8.81 18.88
N SER A 200 14.52 -9.62 19.90
CA SER A 200 15.54 -10.24 20.76
C SER A 200 16.48 -11.22 20.02
N GLY A 201 16.13 -11.64 18.79
CA GLY A 201 17.00 -12.42 17.90
C GLY A 201 17.76 -11.56 16.88
N GLY A 202 17.74 -10.23 17.00
CA GLY A 202 18.27 -9.29 16.00
C GLY A 202 17.22 -8.86 14.97
N LEU A 203 17.68 -8.37 13.83
CA LEU A 203 16.80 -7.86 12.76
C LEU A 203 15.92 -8.95 12.17
N THR A 204 14.67 -8.62 11.88
CA THR A 204 13.73 -9.55 11.25
C THR A 204 13.29 -9.07 9.86
N PRO A 205 13.18 -9.97 8.86
CA PRO A 205 12.48 -9.67 7.60
C PRO A 205 10.96 -9.90 7.71
N VAL A 206 10.46 -10.47 8.83
CA VAL A 206 9.08 -10.94 8.96
C VAL A 206 8.09 -9.77 8.91
N VAL A 207 7.15 -9.86 7.96
CA VAL A 207 6.05 -8.90 7.78
C VAL A 207 4.77 -9.53 8.30
N LEU A 208 4.06 -8.82 9.16
CA LEU A 208 2.76 -9.24 9.69
C LEU A 208 1.66 -8.30 9.20
N ALA A 209 0.49 -8.86 8.90
CA ALA A 209 -0.73 -8.11 8.65
C ALA A 209 -1.76 -8.39 9.75
N LEU A 210 -2.25 -7.33 10.39
CA LEU A 210 -3.40 -7.36 11.29
C LEU A 210 -4.65 -7.02 10.50
N GLU A 211 -5.59 -7.95 10.38
CA GLU A 211 -6.94 -7.62 9.93
C GLU A 211 -7.71 -7.01 11.12
N VAL A 212 -8.03 -5.71 11.05
CA VAL A 212 -8.57 -4.99 12.22
C VAL A 212 -10.00 -5.39 12.62
N ARG A 213 -10.70 -6.16 11.77
CA ARG A 213 -12.08 -6.62 12.01
C ARG A 213 -12.15 -7.96 12.75
N SER A 214 -11.26 -8.90 12.43
CA SER A 214 -11.11 -10.17 13.15
C SER A 214 -10.13 -10.07 14.32
N GLY A 215 -9.27 -9.05 14.33
CA GLY A 215 -8.15 -8.93 15.26
C GLY A 215 -7.11 -10.05 15.06
N ALA A 216 -7.07 -10.67 13.87
CA ALA A 216 -6.14 -11.74 13.55
C ALA A 216 -4.85 -11.20 12.93
N TRP A 217 -3.72 -11.66 13.47
CA TRP A 217 -2.41 -11.52 12.83
C TRP A 217 -2.18 -12.67 11.85
N ARG A 218 -1.69 -12.36 10.66
CA ARG A 218 -1.13 -13.34 9.70
C ARG A 218 0.25 -12.89 9.24
N GLU A 219 1.13 -13.85 9.00
CA GLU A 219 2.37 -13.58 8.27
C GLU A 219 2.07 -13.38 6.77
N VAL A 220 2.84 -12.51 6.13
CA VAL A 220 2.80 -12.24 4.69
C VAL A 220 4.22 -12.30 4.12
N ALA A 221 4.41 -12.15 2.81
CA ALA A 221 5.75 -12.25 2.22
C ALA A 221 6.77 -11.34 2.92
N ALA A 222 7.86 -11.94 3.39
CA ALA A 222 8.89 -11.27 4.15
C ALA A 222 9.62 -10.18 3.32
N LYS A 223 10.02 -9.10 3.98
CA LYS A 223 10.80 -8.02 3.37
C LYS A 223 12.18 -8.57 2.95
N PRO A 224 12.60 -8.47 1.68
CA PRO A 224 13.85 -9.11 1.24
C PRO A 224 15.08 -8.60 1.99
N THR A 225 15.14 -7.30 2.29
CA THR A 225 16.21 -6.68 3.08
C THR A 225 15.74 -6.43 4.52
N ALA A 226 16.15 -7.27 5.48
CA ALA A 226 15.84 -7.09 6.90
C ALA A 226 16.49 -5.79 7.45
N VAL A 227 15.67 -4.89 8.01
CA VAL A 227 16.09 -3.58 8.52
C VAL A 227 15.33 -3.21 9.79
N THR A 228 15.99 -2.39 10.62
CA THR A 228 15.37 -1.59 11.69
C THR A 228 15.49 -0.10 11.35
N ASP A 229 14.97 0.79 12.19
CA ASP A 229 14.98 2.25 11.99
C ASP A 229 14.44 2.66 10.60
N ALA A 230 13.45 1.94 10.09
CA ALA A 230 12.81 2.19 8.79
C ALA A 230 11.41 2.81 8.97
N SER A 231 11.04 3.71 8.07
CA SER A 231 9.68 4.24 7.93
C SER A 231 9.00 3.66 6.68
N ALA A 232 7.70 3.90 6.55
CA ALA A 232 6.94 3.51 5.35
C ALA A 232 5.87 4.54 5.04
N ALA A 233 5.46 4.59 3.77
CA ALA A 233 4.29 5.33 3.32
C ALA A 233 3.46 4.47 2.36
N SER A 234 2.14 4.75 2.27
CA SER A 234 1.28 4.14 1.24
C SER A 234 1.09 5.06 0.05
N LEU A 235 1.10 4.46 -1.15
CA LEU A 235 0.86 5.15 -2.41
C LEU A 235 0.27 4.15 -3.42
N PHE A 236 -0.81 4.52 -4.10
CA PHE A 236 -1.56 3.70 -5.08
C PHE A 236 -1.96 2.27 -4.63
N GLY A 237 -2.09 2.04 -3.32
CA GLY A 237 -2.45 0.72 -2.77
C GLY A 237 -1.24 -0.21 -2.52
N GLU A 238 -0.03 0.33 -2.52
CA GLU A 238 1.22 -0.37 -2.19
C GLU A 238 1.95 0.33 -1.04
N ILE A 239 2.86 -0.38 -0.36
CA ILE A 239 3.64 0.16 0.76
C ILE A 239 5.09 0.33 0.33
N PHE A 240 5.60 1.55 0.41
CA PHE A 240 6.96 1.92 0.05
C PHE A 240 7.81 1.99 1.32
N VAL A 241 8.93 1.27 1.34
CA VAL A 241 9.84 1.18 2.49
C VAL A 241 11.25 1.58 2.06
N PRO A 242 11.60 2.87 2.14
CA PRO A 242 12.91 3.38 1.78
C PRO A 242 13.94 3.12 2.88
N GLY A 243 15.07 2.51 2.53
CA GLY A 243 16.25 2.43 3.39
C GLY A 243 16.04 1.60 4.67
N GLY A 244 16.51 2.17 5.79
CA GLY A 244 16.62 1.52 7.10
C GLY A 244 18.05 1.09 7.44
N ARG A 245 18.27 0.66 8.69
CA ARG A 245 19.56 0.23 9.24
C ARG A 245 19.69 -1.30 9.18
N LEU A 246 20.83 -1.77 8.67
CA LEU A 246 21.24 -3.16 8.52
C LEU A 246 21.88 -3.72 9.81
N ALA A 247 22.15 -5.03 9.81
CA ALA A 247 22.64 -5.77 10.98
C ALA A 247 24.11 -5.47 11.34
N ASP A 248 24.88 -4.88 10.42
CA ASP A 248 26.23 -4.32 10.65
C ASP A 248 26.18 -2.88 11.20
N GLY A 249 25.00 -2.32 11.38
CA GLY A 249 24.77 -0.95 11.85
C GLY A 249 24.73 0.10 10.74
N GLN A 250 25.02 -0.24 9.48
CA GLN A 250 25.03 0.69 8.37
C GLN A 250 23.62 0.95 7.83
N PRO A 251 23.29 2.17 7.36
CA PRO A 251 22.06 2.41 6.62
C PRO A 251 22.14 1.83 5.19
N THR A 252 20.98 1.58 4.58
CA THR A 252 20.88 1.10 3.20
C THR A 252 20.19 2.11 2.28
N ASN A 253 20.45 2.02 0.97
CA ASN A 253 19.83 2.84 -0.07
C ASN A 253 18.79 2.07 -0.92
N VAL A 254 18.39 0.87 -0.52
CA VAL A 254 17.37 0.09 -1.24
C VAL A 254 15.97 0.67 -0.96
N LEU A 255 15.19 0.93 -2.01
CA LEU A 255 13.75 1.14 -1.92
C LEU A 255 13.05 -0.19 -2.21
N GLU A 256 12.38 -0.76 -1.21
CA GLU A 256 11.57 -1.97 -1.36
C GLU A 256 10.08 -1.61 -1.29
N ILE A 257 9.30 -2.12 -2.24
CA ILE A 257 7.86 -1.84 -2.35
C ILE A 257 7.07 -3.14 -2.23
N TYR A 258 6.19 -3.20 -1.24
CA TYR A 258 5.28 -4.31 -1.00
C TYR A 258 3.94 -4.09 -1.70
N SER A 259 3.47 -5.14 -2.37
CA SER A 259 2.21 -5.17 -3.10
C SER A 259 1.22 -6.11 -2.39
N PRO A 260 0.30 -5.62 -1.53
CA PRO A 260 -0.59 -6.46 -0.74
C PRO A 260 -1.47 -7.39 -1.59
N THR A 261 -1.90 -6.93 -2.76
CA THR A 261 -2.72 -7.69 -3.72
C THR A 261 -1.98 -8.90 -4.28
N ASN A 262 -0.67 -8.80 -4.45
CA ASN A 262 0.17 -9.88 -5.01
C ASN A 262 0.89 -10.70 -3.92
N ASN A 263 0.82 -10.27 -2.65
CA ASN A 263 1.63 -10.81 -1.54
C ASN A 263 3.12 -10.91 -1.93
N ALA A 264 3.66 -9.84 -2.51
CA ALA A 264 4.99 -9.85 -3.12
C ALA A 264 5.70 -8.51 -2.95
N TRP A 265 7.03 -8.56 -2.93
CA TRP A 265 7.92 -7.40 -2.90
C TRP A 265 8.60 -7.18 -4.25
N ARG A 266 8.95 -5.93 -4.54
CA ARG A 266 9.91 -5.56 -5.59
C ARG A 266 10.91 -4.55 -5.05
N ILE A 267 12.08 -4.49 -5.67
CA ILE A 267 13.01 -3.37 -5.54
C ILE A 267 12.66 -2.34 -6.61
N ALA A 268 12.80 -1.05 -6.28
CA ALA A 268 12.68 0.09 -7.20
C ALA A 268 13.98 0.92 -7.17
N GLN A 269 14.04 2.01 -7.92
CA GLN A 269 15.24 2.85 -8.00
C GLN A 269 15.77 3.25 -6.61
N SER A 270 17.04 2.90 -6.36
CA SER A 270 17.73 3.17 -5.10
C SER A 270 17.68 4.65 -4.71
N LEU A 271 17.63 4.89 -3.40
CA LEU A 271 17.79 6.22 -2.80
C LEU A 271 19.12 6.83 -3.26
N PRO A 272 19.21 8.16 -3.46
CA PRO A 272 20.45 8.82 -3.86
C PRO A 272 21.62 8.60 -2.89
N HIS A 273 21.32 8.43 -1.60
CA HIS A 273 22.25 8.09 -0.52
C HIS A 273 21.63 7.03 0.39
N PRO A 274 22.41 6.24 1.15
CA PRO A 274 21.88 5.36 2.20
C PRO A 274 21.24 6.18 3.33
N ILE A 275 20.06 5.77 3.82
CA ILE A 275 19.35 6.51 4.87
C ILE A 275 18.68 5.53 5.86
N ALA A 276 18.93 5.71 7.15
CA ALA A 276 18.12 5.17 8.24
C ALA A 276 17.49 6.30 9.07
N GLY A 277 16.38 6.02 9.76
CA GLY A 277 15.66 7.00 10.58
C GLY A 277 15.05 8.18 9.81
N GLY A 278 15.04 8.14 8.47
CA GLY A 278 14.37 9.13 7.63
C GLY A 278 12.85 8.96 7.63
N LEU A 279 12.12 10.04 7.42
CA LEU A 279 10.66 10.09 7.44
C LEU A 279 10.08 9.94 6.02
N ALA A 280 9.39 8.83 5.76
CA ALA A 280 8.66 8.59 4.52
C ALA A 280 7.23 9.16 4.60
N LEU A 281 6.81 9.94 3.59
CA LEU A 281 5.47 10.52 3.46
C LEU A 281 4.93 10.39 2.03
N SER A 282 3.64 10.66 1.85
CA SER A 282 2.94 10.54 0.56
C SER A 282 1.89 11.63 0.43
N ASP A 283 1.79 12.28 -0.73
CA ASP A 283 0.72 13.23 -1.07
C ASP A 283 -0.40 12.60 -1.92
N GLY A 284 -0.35 11.27 -2.13
CA GLY A 284 -1.23 10.53 -3.02
C GLY A 284 -0.79 10.51 -4.50
N SER A 285 0.23 11.29 -4.87
CA SER A 285 0.84 11.31 -6.21
C SER A 285 2.29 10.84 -6.22
N PHE A 286 3.07 11.22 -5.20
CA PHE A 286 4.50 10.98 -5.04
C PHE A 286 4.83 10.45 -3.64
N LEU A 287 5.94 9.74 -3.54
CA LEU A 287 6.58 9.41 -2.27
C LEU A 287 7.57 10.52 -1.91
N TYR A 288 7.71 10.82 -0.63
CA TYR A 288 8.65 11.80 -0.09
C TYR A 288 9.52 11.12 0.97
N LEU A 289 10.80 11.47 1.03
CA LEU A 289 11.73 11.02 2.06
C LEU A 289 12.47 12.23 2.63
N LEU A 290 12.40 12.39 3.95
CA LEU A 290 12.82 13.60 4.66
C LEU A 290 13.83 13.26 5.77
N GLY A 291 15.03 13.84 5.69
CA GLY A 291 16.08 13.72 6.69
C GLY A 291 16.55 12.28 6.91
N GLY A 292 16.99 11.98 8.13
CA GLY A 292 17.55 10.69 8.53
C GLY A 292 19.04 10.75 8.84
N TRP A 293 19.72 9.62 8.73
CA TRP A 293 21.13 9.42 9.07
C TRP A 293 21.81 8.52 8.02
N ASP A 294 22.99 8.92 7.55
CA ASP A 294 23.75 8.27 6.47
C ASP A 294 24.85 7.28 6.95
N GLY A 295 25.04 7.16 8.26
CA GLY A 295 26.11 6.37 8.90
C GLY A 295 27.11 7.25 9.67
N GLU A 296 27.20 8.53 9.32
CA GLU A 296 28.10 9.52 9.91
C GLU A 296 27.35 10.77 10.39
N ASN A 297 26.47 11.32 9.53
CA ASN A 297 25.82 12.62 9.65
C ASN A 297 24.30 12.50 9.78
N TYR A 298 23.71 13.44 10.52
CA TYR A 298 22.26 13.69 10.49
C TYR A 298 21.93 14.57 9.29
N LEU A 299 20.89 14.21 8.54
CA LEU A 299 20.60 14.79 7.23
C LEU A 299 19.50 15.85 7.28
N ASP A 300 19.67 16.91 6.49
CA ASP A 300 18.62 17.84 6.08
C ASP A 300 17.98 17.45 4.74
N THR A 301 18.57 16.50 4.00
CA THR A 301 18.18 16.18 2.63
C THR A 301 16.72 15.75 2.53
N ALA A 302 15.99 16.36 1.60
CA ALA A 302 14.63 15.98 1.23
C ALA A 302 14.58 15.54 -0.24
N TYR A 303 13.85 14.46 -0.52
CA TYR A 303 13.69 13.92 -1.87
C TYR A 303 12.23 13.57 -2.16
N ARG A 304 11.82 13.75 -3.42
CA ARG A 304 10.57 13.25 -3.99
C ARG A 304 10.85 12.11 -4.94
N TYR A 305 10.13 10.99 -4.82
CA TYR A 305 10.18 9.86 -5.74
C TYR A 305 8.91 9.81 -6.59
N ASP A 306 9.11 9.73 -7.91
CA ASP A 306 8.07 9.54 -8.91
C ASP A 306 7.93 8.04 -9.24
N PRO A 307 6.84 7.37 -8.85
CA PRO A 307 6.62 5.93 -9.09
C PRO A 307 6.23 5.60 -10.55
N VAL A 308 6.01 6.62 -11.40
CA VAL A 308 5.74 6.45 -12.83
C VAL A 308 7.03 6.60 -13.65
N GLN A 309 7.98 7.41 -13.18
CA GLN A 309 9.32 7.55 -13.76
C GLN A 309 10.39 6.64 -13.13
N ASP A 310 10.07 5.97 -12.02
CA ASP A 310 11.01 5.25 -11.15
C ASP A 310 12.24 6.09 -10.79
N ARG A 311 12.00 7.32 -10.29
CA ARG A 311 13.05 8.34 -10.18
C ARG A 311 12.92 9.24 -8.97
N TRP A 312 13.99 9.31 -8.17
CA TRP A 312 14.19 10.32 -7.14
C TRP A 312 14.58 11.68 -7.72
N GLN A 313 14.10 12.74 -7.09
CA GLN A 313 14.34 14.14 -7.43
C GLN A 313 14.63 14.90 -6.11
N PRO A 314 15.68 15.73 -6.04
CA PRO A 314 15.95 16.53 -4.84
C PRO A 314 14.87 17.60 -4.64
N LEU A 315 14.57 17.90 -3.38
CA LEU A 315 13.75 19.01 -2.93
C LEU A 315 14.64 20.01 -2.16
N PRO A 316 14.15 21.21 -1.80
CA PRO A 316 14.81 22.06 -0.82
C PRO A 316 15.04 21.29 0.50
N PRO A 317 16.21 21.42 1.14
CA PRO A 317 16.50 20.73 2.39
C PRO A 317 15.61 21.21 3.54
N LEU A 318 15.40 20.34 4.54
CA LEU A 318 14.83 20.69 5.84
C LEU A 318 15.61 21.86 6.45
N PRO A 319 14.94 22.90 6.99
CA PRO A 319 15.60 23.98 7.73
C PRO A 319 16.49 23.53 8.91
N SER A 320 16.34 22.30 9.41
CA SER A 320 17.22 21.70 10.42
C SER A 320 17.53 20.22 10.17
N ALA A 321 18.81 19.86 10.05
CA ALA A 321 19.27 18.49 9.81
C ALA A 321 18.96 17.56 11.00
N ARG A 322 18.25 16.44 10.78
CA ARG A 322 17.78 15.54 11.85
C ARG A 322 17.30 14.17 11.34
N ALA A 323 17.28 13.20 12.25
CA ALA A 323 16.73 11.85 12.05
C ALA A 323 15.61 11.56 13.07
N TYR A 324 14.90 10.45 12.88
CA TYR A 324 13.86 9.93 13.77
C TYR A 324 12.70 10.92 14.01
N LEU A 325 12.34 11.68 12.96
CA LEU A 325 11.21 12.61 12.94
C LEU A 325 9.87 11.85 13.01
N ALA A 326 8.87 12.50 13.57
CA ALA A 326 7.46 12.16 13.32
C ALA A 326 6.92 13.07 12.20
N GLY A 327 5.74 12.75 11.65
CA GLY A 327 5.13 13.59 10.62
C GLY A 327 3.90 13.00 9.96
N GLY A 328 3.41 13.70 8.94
CA GLY A 328 2.22 13.31 8.19
C GLY A 328 1.82 14.32 7.11
N THR A 329 0.98 13.91 6.17
CA THR A 329 0.46 14.80 5.11
C THR A 329 -0.96 15.25 5.45
N LEU A 330 -1.19 16.56 5.44
CA LEU A 330 -2.51 17.18 5.69
C LEU A 330 -2.78 18.22 4.60
N PHE A 331 -3.93 18.10 3.92
CA PHE A 331 -4.34 19.02 2.84
C PHE A 331 -3.28 19.22 1.72
N GLY A 332 -2.45 18.21 1.45
CA GLY A 332 -1.34 18.27 0.48
C GLY A 332 -0.05 18.93 1.02
N ILE A 333 -0.05 19.41 2.26
CA ILE A 333 1.13 19.94 2.96
C ILE A 333 1.75 18.81 3.80
N LEU A 334 3.08 18.69 3.76
CA LEU A 334 3.83 17.67 4.50
C LEU A 334 4.36 18.29 5.80
N TYR A 335 4.07 17.67 6.94
CA TYR A 335 4.53 18.09 8.26
C TYR A 335 5.65 17.18 8.75
N ALA A 336 6.77 17.78 9.18
CA ALA A 336 7.95 17.10 9.69
C ALA A 336 8.30 17.66 11.08
N VAL A 337 8.04 16.86 12.13
CA VAL A 337 7.98 17.34 13.52
C VAL A 337 8.95 16.59 14.43
N GLY A 338 9.67 17.35 15.27
CA GLY A 338 10.68 16.84 16.17
C GLY A 338 11.83 16.12 15.47
N GLY A 339 12.34 15.07 16.11
CA GLY A 339 13.53 14.33 15.69
C GLY A 339 14.74 14.61 16.58
N TYR A 340 15.90 14.06 16.17
CA TYR A 340 17.19 14.19 16.86
C TYR A 340 18.28 14.59 15.87
N ASN A 341 19.12 15.56 16.23
CA ASN A 341 20.16 16.12 15.35
C ASN A 341 21.60 15.75 15.76
N GLY A 342 21.78 14.68 16.52
CA GLY A 342 23.10 14.29 17.07
C GLY A 342 23.52 15.06 18.31
N GLN A 343 22.76 16.06 18.75
CA GLN A 343 23.00 16.81 19.99
C GLN A 343 21.76 16.87 20.87
N ASN A 344 20.64 17.31 20.31
CA ASN A 344 19.39 17.58 21.02
C ASN A 344 18.21 16.84 20.37
N ILE A 345 17.28 16.40 21.21
CA ILE A 345 15.92 16.03 20.76
C ILE A 345 15.14 17.33 20.58
N LEU A 346 14.40 17.44 19.46
CA LEU A 346 13.81 18.70 19.00
C LEU A 346 12.29 18.73 19.19
N ALA A 347 11.73 19.93 19.41
CA ALA A 347 10.30 20.22 19.37
C ALA A 347 9.84 20.81 18.03
N VAL A 348 10.79 21.11 17.15
CA VAL A 348 10.64 21.89 15.92
C VAL A 348 9.50 21.38 15.03
N CYS A 349 8.61 22.27 14.60
CA CYS A 349 7.60 22.00 13.58
C CYS A 349 7.97 22.69 12.26
N GLU A 350 8.16 21.91 11.20
CA GLU A 350 8.37 22.39 9.84
C GLU A 350 7.31 21.81 8.90
N GLN A 351 6.77 22.65 8.01
CA GLN A 351 5.80 22.27 6.98
C GLN A 351 6.37 22.54 5.57
N PHE A 352 6.20 21.61 4.64
CA PHE A 352 6.60 21.74 3.24
C PHE A 352 5.39 21.77 2.31
N SER A 353 5.37 22.75 1.40
CA SER A 353 4.37 22.86 0.34
C SER A 353 4.94 22.32 -0.98
N PRO A 354 4.42 21.21 -1.53
CA PRO A 354 4.78 20.74 -2.88
C PRO A 354 4.38 21.71 -4.00
N GLN A 355 3.44 22.64 -3.74
CA GLN A 355 2.95 23.60 -4.72
C GLN A 355 3.88 24.81 -4.87
N THR A 356 4.37 25.39 -3.77
CA THR A 356 5.37 26.48 -3.81
C THR A 356 6.80 25.96 -3.86
N ASN A 357 7.02 24.69 -3.47
CA ASN A 357 8.33 24.06 -3.30
C ASN A 357 9.18 24.83 -2.26
N GLU A 358 8.59 25.07 -1.09
CA GLU A 358 9.18 25.82 0.03
C GLU A 358 8.88 25.16 1.38
N TRP A 359 9.80 25.34 2.32
CA TRP A 359 9.62 25.04 3.75
C TRP A 359 9.19 26.28 4.52
N GLN A 360 8.34 26.09 5.53
CA GLN A 360 7.89 27.11 6.47
C GLN A 360 7.88 26.53 7.88
N SER A 361 8.15 27.35 8.89
CA SER A 361 7.94 26.94 10.30
C SER A 361 6.46 26.90 10.63
N CYS A 362 6.03 25.85 11.33
CA CYS A 362 4.78 25.83 12.08
C CYS A 362 5.08 25.96 13.59
N PRO A 363 4.09 26.17 14.47
CA PRO A 363 4.34 26.25 15.91
C PRO A 363 4.91 24.93 16.46
N ASP A 364 5.93 25.02 17.29
CA ASP A 364 6.63 23.86 17.87
C ASP A 364 5.73 23.03 18.80
N MET A 365 6.07 21.73 18.94
CA MET A 365 5.44 20.81 19.89
C MET A 365 5.60 21.29 21.33
N LEU A 366 4.65 20.92 22.19
CA LEU A 366 4.65 21.21 23.63
C LEU A 366 5.84 20.54 24.35
N ARG A 367 6.35 19.42 23.80
CA ARG A 367 7.59 18.77 24.24
C ARG A 367 8.47 18.35 23.05
N PRO A 368 9.81 18.42 23.20
CA PRO A 368 10.73 17.83 22.23
C PRO A 368 10.63 16.31 22.23
N ARG A 369 10.51 15.71 21.03
CA ARG A 369 10.30 14.27 20.83
C ARG A 369 11.12 13.75 19.65
N SER A 370 11.72 12.57 19.80
CA SER A 370 12.30 11.79 18.69
C SER A 370 11.81 10.34 18.76
N ARG A 371 11.87 9.58 17.67
CA ARG A 371 11.37 8.19 17.62
C ARG A 371 9.90 8.07 18.05
N ALA A 372 9.11 9.13 17.89
CA ALA A 372 7.68 9.13 18.11
C ALA A 372 6.95 8.46 16.94
N GLY A 373 5.84 7.78 17.22
CA GLY A 373 4.92 7.35 16.18
C GLY A 373 4.06 8.52 15.71
N ALA A 374 3.55 8.48 14.48
CA ALA A 374 2.64 9.49 13.98
C ALA A 374 1.62 8.94 12.98
N ALA A 375 0.44 9.56 12.93
CA ALA A 375 -0.56 9.31 11.90
C ALA A 375 -1.46 10.54 11.70
N THR A 376 -1.96 10.72 10.47
CA THR A 376 -2.93 11.76 10.14
C THR A 376 -4.33 11.18 10.12
N VAL A 377 -5.19 11.66 11.03
CA VAL A 377 -6.54 11.14 11.25
C VAL A 377 -7.49 12.32 11.39
N LEU A 378 -8.63 12.30 10.69
CA LEU A 378 -9.67 13.35 10.74
C LEU A 378 -9.08 14.77 10.58
N ASN A 379 -8.20 14.94 9.59
CA ASN A 379 -7.53 16.19 9.23
C ASN A 379 -6.64 16.81 10.34
N LYS A 380 -6.16 15.98 11.29
CA LYS A 380 -5.22 16.37 12.34
C LYS A 380 -4.02 15.43 12.36
N LEU A 381 -2.87 15.90 12.83
CA LEU A 381 -1.66 15.09 13.00
C LEU A 381 -1.55 14.66 14.48
N TYR A 382 -1.53 13.35 14.69
CA TYR A 382 -1.34 12.72 16.00
C TYR A 382 0.13 12.32 16.13
N VAL A 383 0.81 12.76 17.19
CA VAL A 383 2.22 12.42 17.50
C VAL A 383 2.28 11.72 18.85
N ILE A 384 2.71 10.45 18.85
CA ILE A 384 2.49 9.52 19.97
C ILE A 384 3.82 8.98 20.52
N GLY A 385 3.96 9.08 21.85
CA GLY A 385 5.18 8.70 22.55
C GLY A 385 6.38 9.56 22.11
N GLY A 386 7.49 8.90 21.83
CA GLY A 386 8.80 9.49 21.56
C GLY A 386 9.69 9.55 22.80
N GLU A 387 11.00 9.47 22.57
CA GLU A 387 12.03 9.78 23.55
C GLU A 387 12.07 11.29 23.80
N GLN A 388 12.31 11.70 25.04
CA GLN A 388 12.38 13.09 25.48
C GLN A 388 13.68 13.33 26.28
N PRO A 389 14.19 14.57 26.37
CA PRO A 389 15.45 14.88 27.07
C PRO A 389 15.46 14.60 28.58
N THR A 390 14.30 14.54 29.24
CA THR A 390 14.19 14.28 30.67
C THR A 390 13.49 12.94 30.93
N SER A 391 13.87 12.26 32.02
CA SER A 391 13.24 11.03 32.50
C SER A 391 11.98 11.27 33.35
N GLU A 392 11.44 12.50 33.30
CA GLU A 392 10.15 12.84 33.90
C GLU A 392 9.02 12.32 33.01
N SER A 393 7.91 11.91 33.62
CA SER A 393 6.92 11.04 32.97
C SER A 393 6.39 11.60 31.64
N ALA A 394 6.57 10.85 30.55
CA ALA A 394 6.03 11.16 29.23
C ALA A 394 4.52 10.85 29.15
N ALA A 395 3.74 11.45 30.06
CA ALA A 395 2.35 11.08 30.35
C ALA A 395 1.32 11.50 29.28
N PHE A 396 1.75 12.12 28.18
CA PHE A 396 0.87 12.51 27.08
C PHE A 396 1.52 12.39 25.71
N SER A 397 0.66 12.18 24.72
CA SER A 397 0.91 12.38 23.29
C SER A 397 0.37 13.74 22.87
N GLU A 398 0.60 14.16 21.62
CA GLU A 398 0.24 15.50 21.16
C GLU A 398 -0.56 15.47 19.85
N LEU A 399 -1.43 16.46 19.69
CA LEU A 399 -2.37 16.57 18.59
C LEU A 399 -2.27 17.96 17.95
N PHE A 400 -1.86 18.02 16.69
CA PHE A 400 -1.79 19.28 15.94
C PHE A 400 -3.07 19.54 15.16
N ASP A 401 -3.62 20.74 15.31
CA ASP A 401 -4.64 21.31 14.43
C ASP A 401 -3.97 22.22 13.38
N PRO A 402 -3.97 21.85 12.08
CA PRO A 402 -3.36 22.68 11.03
C PRO A 402 -4.17 23.94 10.70
N VAL A 403 -5.47 23.98 11.03
CA VAL A 403 -6.35 25.14 10.80
C VAL A 403 -6.20 26.13 11.96
N GLY A 404 -6.15 25.62 13.19
CA GLY A 404 -5.90 26.40 14.39
C GLY A 404 -4.43 26.76 14.62
N GLN A 405 -3.49 26.14 13.89
CA GLN A 405 -2.04 26.23 14.10
C GLN A 405 -1.66 26.07 15.59
N GLN A 406 -2.12 24.98 16.20
CA GLN A 406 -1.97 24.74 17.64
C GLN A 406 -1.80 23.27 17.97
N TRP A 407 -0.95 22.99 18.97
CA TRP A 407 -0.81 21.68 19.58
C TRP A 407 -1.66 21.58 20.84
N THR A 408 -2.36 20.47 21.00
CA THR A 408 -3.12 20.14 22.21
C THR A 408 -2.63 18.82 22.82
N ILE A 409 -2.80 18.71 24.14
CA ILE A 409 -2.48 17.49 24.88
C ILE A 409 -3.47 16.39 24.49
N LEU A 410 -2.94 15.27 24.00
CA LEU A 410 -3.66 14.01 23.85
C LEU A 410 -3.30 13.11 25.02
N ASN A 411 -4.25 12.91 25.93
CA ASN A 411 -4.10 11.96 27.02
C ASN A 411 -3.81 10.56 26.47
N THR A 412 -2.68 10.01 26.88
CA THR A 412 -2.35 8.59 26.75
C THR A 412 -2.63 7.89 28.07
N PRO A 413 -3.12 6.64 28.09
CA PRO A 413 -3.31 5.92 29.33
C PRO A 413 -1.96 5.75 30.00
N VAL A 414 -1.86 6.16 31.26
CA VAL A 414 -0.70 5.82 32.09
C VAL A 414 -0.80 4.33 32.41
N LEU A 415 -0.32 3.49 31.49
CA LEU A 415 0.10 2.13 31.79
C LEU A 415 1.04 2.23 32.99
N ALA A 416 0.62 1.73 34.15
CA ALA A 416 1.02 2.26 35.45
C ALA A 416 2.55 2.36 35.68
N ASP A 417 3.32 1.49 35.03
CA ASP A 417 4.78 1.40 35.14
C ASP A 417 5.56 2.02 33.97
N ALA A 418 4.92 2.34 32.84
CA ALA A 418 5.59 2.73 31.58
C ALA A 418 5.75 4.25 31.44
N ARG A 419 6.97 4.75 31.67
CA ARG A 419 7.31 6.19 31.74
C ARG A 419 7.81 6.78 30.43
N THR A 420 8.34 5.94 29.53
CA THR A 420 8.79 6.34 28.18
C THR A 420 8.33 5.31 27.16
N TRP A 421 7.79 5.79 26.02
CA TRP A 421 7.27 4.99 24.92
C TRP A 421 7.97 5.42 23.63
N ALA A 422 8.68 4.52 22.93
CA ALA A 422 9.50 4.91 21.77
C ALA A 422 9.46 3.88 20.63
N SER A 423 9.72 4.33 19.39
CA SER A 423 9.88 3.49 18.20
C SER A 423 8.71 2.55 17.90
N PHE A 424 7.49 2.96 18.24
CA PHE A 424 6.25 2.22 17.95
C PHE A 424 5.87 2.31 16.48
N GLY A 425 5.47 1.17 15.90
CA GLY A 425 4.75 1.17 14.64
C GLY A 425 3.41 1.88 14.80
N THR A 426 3.15 2.89 13.97
CA THR A 426 1.90 3.65 13.98
C THR A 426 1.24 3.64 12.61
N ALA A 427 -0.09 3.52 12.60
CA ALA A 427 -0.91 3.53 11.38
C ALA A 427 -2.35 3.92 11.75
N TYR A 428 -3.22 4.16 10.77
CA TYR A 428 -4.64 4.37 11.01
C TYR A 428 -5.51 3.56 10.03
N VAL A 429 -6.69 3.13 10.47
CA VAL A 429 -7.71 2.49 9.63
C VAL A 429 -9.05 3.13 9.93
N GLU A 430 -9.79 3.49 8.89
CA GLU A 430 -11.04 4.26 8.99
C GLU A 430 -10.78 5.56 9.80
N THR A 431 -11.35 5.69 11.00
CA THR A 431 -11.11 6.84 11.91
C THR A 431 -10.23 6.52 13.12
N ARG A 432 -9.65 5.31 13.19
CA ARG A 432 -8.96 4.77 14.37
C ARG A 432 -7.46 4.69 14.16
N LEU A 433 -6.70 5.03 15.21
CA LEU A 433 -5.25 4.96 15.22
C LEU A 433 -4.80 3.66 15.91
N TYR A 434 -3.77 3.03 15.36
CA TYR A 434 -3.18 1.76 15.80
C TYR A 434 -1.71 2.00 16.16
N MET A 435 -1.28 1.51 17.32
CA MET A 435 0.05 1.70 17.90
C MET A 435 0.58 0.33 18.35
N LEU A 436 1.73 -0.08 17.82
CA LEU A 436 2.13 -1.50 17.74
C LEU A 436 3.63 -1.70 18.06
N GLY A 437 3.96 -2.64 18.96
CA GLY A 437 5.34 -3.03 19.25
C GLY A 437 6.13 -1.93 19.97
N GLY A 438 7.29 -1.55 19.44
CA GLY A 438 8.13 -0.48 19.98
C GLY A 438 8.83 -0.85 21.29
N GLN A 439 9.11 0.16 22.10
CA GLN A 439 9.74 0.04 23.41
C GLN A 439 8.96 0.77 24.51
N GLN A 440 8.90 0.15 25.69
CA GLN A 440 8.44 0.79 26.93
C GLN A 440 9.56 0.69 27.97
N ASN A 441 9.94 1.81 28.60
CA ASN A 441 11.06 1.87 29.56
C ASN A 441 12.38 1.28 29.00
N GLY A 442 12.65 1.46 27.70
CA GLY A 442 13.82 0.89 27.01
C GLY A 442 13.78 -0.64 26.78
N ARG A 443 12.67 -1.32 27.12
CA ARG A 443 12.45 -2.74 26.79
C ARG A 443 11.58 -2.86 25.56
N MET A 444 11.96 -3.71 24.60
CA MET A 444 11.08 -4.06 23.48
C MET A 444 9.79 -4.72 23.99
N VAL A 445 8.64 -4.31 23.46
CA VAL A 445 7.34 -4.89 23.83
C VAL A 445 6.61 -5.46 22.62
N ALA A 446 5.65 -6.36 22.88
CA ALA A 446 4.74 -6.92 21.88
C ALA A 446 3.39 -6.20 21.85
N ASP A 447 3.14 -5.36 22.85
CA ASP A 447 1.84 -4.75 23.10
C ASP A 447 1.32 -3.93 21.92
N SER A 448 0.00 -3.80 21.87
CA SER A 448 -0.70 -3.20 20.75
C SER A 448 -1.96 -2.51 21.25
N TYR A 449 -2.15 -1.28 20.81
CA TYR A 449 -3.18 -0.37 21.30
C TYR A 449 -3.97 0.23 20.13
N GLN A 450 -5.25 0.53 20.38
CA GLN A 450 -6.09 1.29 19.47
C GLN A 450 -6.61 2.54 20.17
N TYR A 451 -6.44 3.70 19.54
CA TYR A 451 -7.08 4.96 19.94
C TYR A 451 -8.26 5.30 19.03
N SER A 452 -9.33 5.85 19.62
CA SER A 452 -10.59 6.16 18.93
C SER A 452 -10.96 7.65 19.12
N PRO A 453 -10.56 8.55 18.20
CA PRO A 453 -10.87 9.99 18.30
C PRO A 453 -12.39 10.30 18.39
N LEU A 454 -13.22 9.43 17.80
CA LEU A 454 -14.68 9.55 17.82
C LEU A 454 -15.27 8.35 18.56
N VAL A 455 -15.94 8.63 19.69
CA VAL A 455 -16.57 7.63 20.56
C VAL A 455 -18.03 7.34 20.14
N TYR A 456 -18.72 8.34 19.62
CA TYR A 456 -20.16 8.25 19.33
C TYR A 456 -20.46 7.49 18.04
N GLN A 457 -20.79 6.20 18.18
CA GLN A 457 -21.68 5.53 17.23
C GLN A 457 -23.14 5.86 17.62
N THR A 458 -23.78 6.78 16.89
CA THR A 458 -25.22 6.99 17.00
C THR A 458 -25.95 5.77 16.43
N PHE A 459 -26.25 4.80 17.28
CA PHE A 459 -27.21 3.75 16.96
C PHE A 459 -28.58 4.43 16.76
N ILE A 460 -29.01 4.55 15.50
CA ILE A 460 -30.41 4.83 15.19
C ILE A 460 -31.14 3.49 15.37
N PRO A 461 -31.97 3.31 16.41
CA PRO A 461 -32.78 2.10 16.50
C PRO A 461 -33.70 2.07 15.28
N ALA A 462 -33.71 0.94 14.56
CA ALA A 462 -34.69 0.74 13.51
C ALA A 462 -36.09 0.91 14.12
N ALA A 463 -36.89 1.82 13.57
CA ALA A 463 -38.23 2.05 14.08
C ALA A 463 -39.01 0.73 14.04
N SER A 464 -39.50 0.29 15.20
CA SER A 464 -40.40 -0.84 15.29
C SER A 464 -41.58 -0.58 14.35
N ALA A 465 -41.76 -1.44 13.34
CA ALA A 465 -42.98 -1.44 12.55
C ALA A 465 -44.16 -1.59 13.53
N GLY A 466 -45.05 -0.61 13.57
CA GLY A 466 -46.20 -0.65 14.45
C GLY A 466 -47.18 -1.71 13.94
N ASP A 467 -47.46 -2.73 14.76
CA ASP A 467 -48.49 -3.72 14.46
C ASP A 467 -49.85 -3.01 14.32
N GLY A 468 -50.35 -2.95 13.09
CA GLY A 468 -51.50 -2.15 12.69
C GLY A 468 -52.80 -2.95 12.65
N GLN A 469 -53.47 -3.03 13.80
CA GLN A 469 -54.83 -3.57 14.04
C GLN A 469 -54.98 -5.11 14.03
#